data_AF-A0A6N8VXI3-F1
#
_entry.id   AF-A0A6N8VXI3-F1
#
_cell.length_a   1.000
_cell.length_b   1.000
_cell.length_c   1.000
_cell.angle_alpha   90.00
_cell.angle_beta   90.00
_cell.angle_gamma   90.00
#
_symmetry.space_group_name_H-M   'P 1'
#
loop_
_entity.id
_entity.type
_entity.pdbx_description
1 polymer ?
#
loop_
_entity_poly.entity_id
_entity_poly.type
_entity_poly.pdbx_seq_one_letter_code
_entity_poly.pdbx_strand_id
1 'polypeptide(L)'
;MPITVETYDARQVLTPGAGYLREYDYSLNPYVGCSFGCSYCYAAFFAPFDKQASWGDWVRVKQNAALKLSRIRRSLASKTIYLSSATDPYQPIERPARADAFAAADPG
;
A
#
# COMPACT_ATOMS: atom_id res chain seq x y z
N MET A 1 -4.58 -0.95 -19.21
CA MET A 1 -4.20 -2.35 -18.93
C MET A 1 -4.67 -2.67 -17.51
N PRO A 2 -5.30 -3.83 -17.26
CA PRO A 2 -5.71 -4.18 -15.91
C PRO A 2 -4.48 -4.39 -15.04
N ILE A 3 -4.45 -3.74 -13.88
CA ILE A 3 -3.39 -3.93 -12.90
C ILE A 3 -3.59 -5.25 -12.14
N THR A 4 -2.50 -5.95 -11.84
CA THR A 4 -2.55 -7.19 -11.04
C THR A 4 -2.62 -6.85 -9.56
N VAL A 5 -3.71 -7.25 -8.89
CA VAL A 5 -3.86 -7.06 -7.44
C VAL A 5 -3.83 -8.41 -6.73
N GLU A 6 -2.88 -8.60 -5.82
CA GLU A 6 -2.75 -9.80 -5.00
C GLU A 6 -2.92 -9.45 -3.53
N THR A 7 -3.67 -10.24 -2.77
CA THR A 7 -3.75 -10.08 -1.31
C THR A 7 -2.91 -11.14 -0.61
N TYR A 8 -2.30 -10.80 0.52
CA TYR A 8 -1.55 -11.76 1.33
C TYR A 8 -1.50 -11.38 2.81
N ASP A 9 -1.25 -12.38 3.64
CA ASP A 9 -1.01 -12.19 5.06
C ASP A 9 0.44 -11.81 5.33
N ALA A 10 0.66 -10.56 5.75
CA ALA A 10 1.98 -10.10 6.10
C ALA A 10 2.42 -10.69 7.44
N ARG A 11 3.69 -11.10 7.56
CA ARG A 11 4.31 -11.48 8.86
C ARG A 11 4.43 -10.28 9.80
N GLN A 12 4.79 -9.12 9.25
CA GLN A 12 4.97 -7.88 9.98
C GLN A 12 4.31 -6.73 9.20
N VAL A 13 3.68 -5.81 9.95
CA VAL A 13 2.90 -4.70 9.38
C VAL A 13 3.55 -3.36 9.69
N LEU A 14 4.19 -3.23 10.86
CA LEU A 14 4.98 -2.07 11.27
C LEU A 14 6.47 -2.40 11.20
N THR A 15 7.26 -1.55 10.56
CA THR A 15 8.73 -1.64 10.54
C THR A 15 9.29 -0.55 11.46
N PRO A 16 10.26 -0.83 12.35
CA PRO A 16 10.87 0.21 13.18
C PRO A 16 11.42 1.37 12.33
N GLY A 17 11.27 2.60 12.82
CA GLY A 17 11.86 3.77 12.18
C GLY A 17 13.38 3.67 12.13
N ALA A 18 13.95 3.88 10.95
CA ALA A 18 15.39 3.85 10.73
C ALA A 18 15.79 4.85 9.63
N GLY A 19 17.06 5.22 9.60
CA GLY A 19 17.60 6.14 8.58
C GLY A 19 16.90 7.50 8.59
N TYR A 20 16.21 7.82 7.49
CA TYR A 20 15.44 9.06 7.33
C TYR A 20 14.19 9.11 8.22
N LEU A 21 13.69 7.95 8.67
CA LEU A 21 12.50 7.84 9.51
C LEU A 21 12.82 7.65 11.00
N ARG A 22 14.04 7.99 11.44
CA ARG A 22 14.49 7.81 12.84
C ARG A 22 13.68 8.61 13.86
N GLU A 23 13.00 9.67 13.43
CA GLU A 23 12.14 10.50 14.29
C GLU A 23 10.77 9.85 14.54
N TYR A 24 10.44 8.81 13.77
CA TYR A 24 9.23 8.02 13.93
C TYR A 24 9.54 6.70 14.62
N ASP A 25 8.67 6.23 15.50
CA ASP A 25 8.84 4.92 16.14
C ASP A 25 8.70 3.78 15.12
N TYR A 26 7.76 3.92 14.18
CA TYR A 26 7.46 2.92 13.16
C TYR A 26 7.13 3.54 11.80
N SER A 27 7.24 2.73 10.76
CA SER A 27 6.66 2.96 9.44
C SER A 27 5.63 1.88 9.11
N LEU A 28 4.56 2.27 8.44
CA LEU A 28 3.48 1.40 7.99
C LEU A 28 3.33 1.53 6.48
N ASN A 29 3.50 0.42 5.76
CA ASN A 29 3.20 0.36 4.32
C ASN A 29 2.08 -0.67 4.12
N PRO A 30 0.84 -0.25 3.78
CA PRO A 30 -0.28 -1.17 3.53
C PRO A 30 -0.07 -2.04 2.29
N TYR A 31 0.72 -1.53 1.34
CA TYR A 31 0.94 -2.11 0.03
C TYR A 31 2.42 -2.48 -0.19
N VAL A 32 2.64 -3.31 -1.20
CA VAL A 32 3.93 -3.49 -1.88
C VAL A 32 3.65 -3.33 -3.37
N GLY A 33 4.40 -2.47 -4.06
CA GLY A 33 4.04 -2.05 -5.42
C GLY A 33 3.08 -0.85 -5.42
N CYS A 34 2.97 -0.20 -6.58
CA CYS A 34 2.19 1.02 -6.73
C CYS A 34 1.52 1.07 -8.10
N SER A 35 0.20 1.26 -8.12
CA SER A 35 -0.64 1.36 -9.32
C SER A 35 -0.50 2.66 -10.10
N PHE A 36 0.14 3.68 -9.51
CA PHE A 36 0.44 4.93 -10.22
C PHE A 36 1.55 4.76 -11.26
N GLY A 37 2.48 3.82 -11.08
CA GLY A 37 3.51 3.50 -12.07
C GLY A 37 4.44 4.66 -12.45
N CYS A 38 4.66 5.64 -11.57
CA CYS A 38 5.50 6.80 -11.91
C CYS A 38 6.93 6.36 -12.27
N SER A 39 7.41 6.77 -13.44
CA SER A 39 8.74 6.42 -13.96
C SER A 39 9.89 6.92 -13.09
N TYR A 40 9.67 8.00 -12.34
CA TYR A 40 10.65 8.61 -11.43
C TYR A 40 10.54 8.10 -9.98
N CYS A 41 9.70 7.09 -9.72
CA CYS A 41 9.40 6.69 -8.36
C CYS A 41 10.59 5.95 -7.72
N TYR A 42 11.19 6.55 -6.68
CA TYR A 42 12.26 5.90 -5.94
C TYR A 42 11.82 4.57 -5.31
N ALA A 43 10.52 4.42 -5.01
CA ALA A 43 9.97 3.21 -4.42
C ALA A 43 10.11 1.98 -5.32
N ALA A 44 10.22 2.16 -6.64
CA ALA A 44 10.44 1.08 -7.59
C ALA A 44 11.72 0.29 -7.27
N PHE A 45 12.76 0.94 -6.73
CA PHE A 45 14.00 0.26 -6.34
C PHE A 45 13.84 -0.67 -5.14
N PHE A 46 12.79 -0.48 -4.31
CA PHE A 46 12.48 -1.35 -3.18
C PHE A 46 11.56 -2.52 -3.54
N ALA A 47 11.07 -2.58 -4.79
CA ALA A 47 10.31 -3.72 -5.27
C ALA A 47 11.21 -4.97 -5.40
N PRO A 48 10.62 -6.18 -5.32
CA PRO A 48 11.30 -7.43 -5.66
C PRO A 48 11.97 -7.32 -7.03
N PHE A 49 13.20 -7.83 -7.15
CA PHE A 49 14.03 -7.66 -8.35
C PHE A 49 13.32 -8.06 -9.65
N ASP A 50 12.56 -9.15 -9.62
CA ASP A 50 11.77 -9.69 -10.73
C ASP A 50 10.54 -8.83 -11.09
N LYS A 51 10.14 -7.91 -10.21
CA LYS A 51 8.97 -7.04 -10.36
C LYS A 51 9.31 -5.55 -10.53
N GLN A 52 10.59 -5.18 -10.52
CA GLN A 52 11.03 -3.79 -10.71
C GLN A 52 10.72 -3.27 -12.11
N ALA A 53 10.91 -4.11 -13.15
CA ALA A 53 10.69 -3.74 -14.54
C ALA A 53 9.20 -3.51 -14.89
N SER A 54 8.28 -4.09 -14.12
CA SER A 54 6.82 -3.97 -14.28
C SER A 54 6.20 -3.04 -13.24
N TRP A 55 6.96 -2.06 -12.74
CA TRP A 55 6.46 -1.07 -11.79
C TRP A 55 5.26 -0.31 -12.38
N GLY A 56 4.13 -0.29 -11.65
CA GLY A 56 2.85 0.24 -12.16
C GLY A 56 1.82 -0.84 -12.46
N ASP A 57 2.27 -2.06 -12.78
CA ASP A 57 1.38 -3.13 -13.28
C ASP A 57 0.92 -4.10 -12.19
N TRP A 58 1.38 -3.91 -10.95
CA TRP A 58 1.03 -4.79 -9.84
C TRP A 58 1.00 -4.08 -8.49
N VAL A 59 0.13 -4.56 -7.61
CA VAL A 59 0.06 -4.18 -6.20
C VAL A 59 -0.22 -5.42 -5.36
N ARG A 60 0.49 -5.56 -4.24
CA ARG A 60 0.21 -6.55 -3.22
C ARG A 60 -0.33 -5.89 -1.96
N VAL A 61 -1.49 -6.33 -1.50
CA VAL A 61 -2.21 -5.77 -0.35
C VAL A 61 -2.01 -6.64 0.88
N LYS A 62 -1.60 -6.03 2.00
CA LYS A 62 -1.48 -6.72 3.30
C LYS A 62 -2.85 -6.82 3.97
N GLN A 63 -3.64 -7.83 3.62
CA GLN A 63 -5.04 -7.96 4.06
C GLN A 63 -5.21 -8.06 5.59
N ASN A 64 -4.21 -8.61 6.29
CA ASN A 64 -4.23 -8.78 7.75
C ASN A 64 -3.70 -7.55 8.52
N ALA A 65 -3.41 -6.43 7.85
CA ALA A 65 -2.81 -5.25 8.46
C ALA A 65 -3.70 -4.68 9.59
N ALA A 66 -4.98 -4.46 9.32
CA ALA A 66 -5.94 -3.93 10.28
C ALA A 66 -6.08 -4.84 11.51
N LEU A 67 -6.18 -6.17 11.30
CA LEU A 67 -6.27 -7.16 12.37
C LEU A 67 -5.01 -7.17 13.25
N LYS A 68 -3.82 -7.04 12.66
CA LYS A 68 -2.58 -7.00 13.43
C LYS A 68 -2.44 -5.72 14.25
N LEU A 69 -2.78 -4.58 13.65
CA LEU A 69 -2.75 -3.29 14.34
C LEU A 69 -3.75 -3.23 15.50
N SER A 70 -4.94 -3.82 15.34
CA SER A 70 -5.95 -3.84 16.41
C SER A 70 -5.48 -4.61 17.65
N ARG A 71 -4.72 -5.70 17.47
CA ARG A 71 -4.14 -6.50 18.57
C ARG A 71 -3.07 -5.75 19.36
N ILE A 72 -2.34 -4.84 18.72
CA ILE A 72 -1.24 -4.08 19.34
C ILE A 72 -1.60 -2.62 19.62
N ARG A 73 -2.85 -2.20 19.39
CA ARG A 73 -3.28 -0.79 19.52
C ARG A 73 -2.86 -0.13 20.84
N ARG A 74 -2.89 -0.89 21.95
CA ARG A 74 -2.55 -0.38 23.28
C ARG A 74 -1.06 -0.07 23.42
N SER A 75 -0.18 -0.85 22.79
CA SER A 75 1.26 -0.56 22.79
C SER A 75 1.65 0.59 21.86
N LEU A 76 0.71 1.08 21.03
CA LEU A 76 0.92 2.19 20.09
C LEU A 76 0.43 3.54 20.63
N ALA A 77 -0.14 3.60 21.84
CA ALA A 77 -0.85 4.77 22.36
C ALA A 77 -0.01 6.07 22.46
N SER A 78 1.31 5.96 22.46
CA SER A 78 2.25 7.11 22.47
C SER A 78 3.33 6.97 21.40
N LYS A 79 3.03 6.22 20.32
CA LYS A 79 3.99 5.92 19.26
C LYS A 79 3.63 6.68 17.99
N THR A 80 4.65 7.18 17.32
CA THR A 80 4.55 7.88 16.04
C THR A 80 4.70 6.87 14.91
N ILE A 81 3.83 6.96 13.91
CA ILE A 81 3.82 6.03 12.77
C ILE A 81 3.90 6.86 11.49
N TYR A 82 4.96 6.66 10.71
CA TYR A 82 5.06 7.19 9.36
C TYR A 82 4.27 6.30 8.41
N LEU A 83 3.25 6.85 7.76
CA LEU A 83 2.45 6.11 6.79
C LEU A 83 3.11 6.20 5.40
N SER A 84 3.27 5.05 4.75
CA SER A 84 3.57 4.96 3.32
C SER A 84 4.92 5.52 2.88
N SER A 85 5.99 4.99 3.48
CA SER A 85 7.38 5.35 3.13
C SER A 85 7.88 4.78 1.81
N ALA A 86 7.19 3.81 1.21
CA ALA A 86 7.65 3.12 0.00
C ALA A 86 6.50 2.78 -0.98
N THR A 87 5.29 3.23 -0.73
CA THR A 87 4.12 3.04 -1.61
C THR A 87 3.11 4.13 -1.31
N ASP A 88 2.27 4.53 -2.26
CA ASP A 88 1.20 5.48 -1.97
C ASP A 88 0.15 4.88 -1.00
N PRO A 89 -0.33 5.62 0.02
CA PRO A 89 -1.34 5.13 0.98
C PRO A 89 -2.76 5.02 0.39
N TYR A 90 -3.04 5.70 -0.72
CA TYR A 90 -4.37 5.83 -1.33
C TYR A 90 -4.30 5.52 -2.81
N GLN A 91 -4.25 4.24 -3.14
CA GLN A 91 -4.04 3.81 -4.50
C GLN A 91 -5.35 3.76 -5.32
N PRO A 92 -5.32 4.00 -6.64
CA PRO A 92 -6.47 3.82 -7.54
C PRO A 92 -7.23 2.50 -7.38
N ILE A 93 -6.54 1.43 -6.96
CA ILE A 93 -7.15 0.12 -6.68
C ILE A 93 -8.17 0.14 -5.54
N GLU A 94 -8.18 1.18 -4.70
CA GLU A 94 -9.15 1.37 -3.62
C GLU A 94 -10.47 1.96 -4.12
N ARG A 95 -10.50 2.47 -5.36
CA ARG A 95 -11.74 3.00 -5.91
C ARG A 95 -12.78 1.87 -5.94
N PRO A 96 -13.95 2.04 -5.32
CA PRO A 96 -15.05 1.11 -5.55
C PRO A 96 -15.32 1.08 -7.05
N ALA A 97 -15.77 -0.07 -7.57
CA ALA A 97 -15.95 -0.35 -9.01
C ALA A 97 -17.01 0.53 -9.73
N ARG A 98 -17.25 1.76 -9.28
CA ARG A 98 -18.33 2.62 -9.71
C ARG A 98 -17.96 4.11 -9.66
N ALA A 99 -17.23 4.54 -10.68
CA ALA A 99 -17.47 5.85 -11.30
C ALA A 99 -17.92 5.71 -12.77
N ASP A 100 -17.70 4.54 -13.38
CA ASP A 100 -17.92 4.34 -14.83
C ASP A 100 -19.14 3.44 -15.14
N ALA A 101 -19.84 2.94 -14.11
CA ALA A 101 -20.97 2.00 -14.23
C ALA A 101 -22.30 2.53 -13.63
N PHE A 102 -22.50 3.84 -13.64
CA PHE A 102 -23.82 4.47 -13.41
C PHE A 102 -24.37 5.18 -14.66
N ALA A 103 -23.56 5.43 -15.69
CA ALA A 103 -24.02 6.06 -16.93
C ALA A 103 -24.52 5.07 -18.01
N ALA A 104 -24.53 3.77 -17.74
CA ALA A 104 -24.93 2.73 -18.70
C ALA A 104 -26.15 1.89 -18.26
N ALA A 105 -26.88 2.32 -17.24
CA ALA A 105 -28.07 1.62 -16.75
C ALA A 105 -29.28 2.53 -16.52
N ASP A 106 -29.41 3.57 -17.36
CA ASP A 106 -30.70 4.26 -17.55
C ASP A 106 -30.97 4.46 -19.05
N PRO A 107 -31.58 3.48 -19.73
CA PRO A 107 -32.31 3.70 -20.95
C PRO A 107 -33.82 3.60 -20.67
N GLY A 108 -34.39 4.63 -20.03
CA GLY A 108 -35.84 4.89 -20.08
C GLY A 108 -36.64 4.51 -18.83
#